data_AF-A0A928QW64-F1
#
_entry.id   AF-A0A928QW64-F1
#
_cell.length_a   1.000
_cell.length_b   1.000
_cell.length_c   1.000
_cell.angle_alpha   90.00
_cell.angle_beta   90.00
_cell.angle_gamma   90.00
#
_symmetry.space_group_name_H-M   'P 1'
#
loop_
_entity.id
_entity.type
_entity.pdbx_description
1 polymer ?
#
loop_
_entity_poly.entity_id
_entity_poly.type
_entity_poly.pdbx_seq_one_letter_code
_entity_poly.pdbx_strand_id
1 'polypeptide(L)' 'MDIKAKINEIVDKVKSDKNFAEKFAKDPTAAVEELLGVKLPKDEIESVVSAVKAKVNLDDIGGKLGALGGLLKK' A
#
# COMPACT_ATOMS: atom_id res chain seq x y z
N MET A 1 0.00 19.91 -6.73
CA MET A 1 0.18 18.46 -6.66
C MET A 1 -0.74 17.94 -5.57
N ASP A 2 -1.76 17.14 -5.92
CA ASP A 2 -2.70 16.60 -4.93
C ASP A 2 -2.16 15.31 -4.31
N ILE A 3 -1.36 15.47 -3.25
CA ILE A 3 -0.84 14.36 -2.44
C ILE A 3 -2.00 13.48 -1.93
N LYS A 4 -3.15 14.09 -1.60
CA LYS A 4 -4.37 13.36 -1.18
C LYS A 4 -4.91 12.41 -2.24
N ALA A 5 -4.91 12.83 -3.52
CA ALA A 5 -5.40 11.99 -4.62
C ALA A 5 -4.49 10.76 -4.77
N LYS A 6 -3.18 10.97 -4.72
CA LYS A 6 -2.17 9.90 -4.76
C LYS A 6 -2.35 8.90 -3.61
N ILE A 7 -2.56 9.40 -2.38
CA ILE A 7 -2.84 8.53 -1.21
C ILE A 7 -4.07 7.66 -1.46
N ASN A 8 -5.17 8.23 -1.95
CA ASN A 8 -6.39 7.45 -2.21
C ASN A 8 -6.17 6.41 -3.31
N GLU A 9 -5.48 6.76 -4.39
CA GLU A 9 -5.16 5.84 -5.48
C GLU A 9 -4.32 4.66 -5.00
N ILE A 10 -3.29 4.90 -4.19
CA ILE A 10 -2.47 3.85 -3.59
C ILE A 10 -3.33 2.98 -2.66
N VAL A 11 -4.17 3.59 -1.81
CA VAL A 11 -5.07 2.84 -0.90
C VAL A 11 -6.02 1.93 -1.68
N ASP A 12 -6.64 2.44 -2.74
CA ASP A 12 -7.54 1.65 -3.60
C ASP A 12 -6.78 0.53 -4.32
N LYS A 13 -5.55 0.81 -4.76
CA LYS A 13 -4.67 -0.19 -5.37
C LYS A 13 -4.29 -1.28 -4.37
N VAL A 14 -3.88 -0.94 -3.15
CA VAL A 14 -3.58 -1.91 -2.08
C VAL A 14 -4.80 -2.75 -1.73
N LYS A 15 -6.01 -2.16 -1.71
CA LYS A 15 -7.24 -2.90 -1.39
C LYS A 15 -7.71 -3.82 -2.52
N SER A 16 -7.50 -3.41 -3.77
CA SER A 16 -8.03 -4.11 -4.94
C SER A 16 -7.02 -5.07 -5.58
N ASP A 17 -5.72 -4.82 -5.42
CA ASP A 17 -4.63 -5.57 -6.04
C ASP A 17 -3.76 -6.23 -4.96
N LYS A 18 -3.95 -7.54 -4.76
CA LYS A 18 -3.18 -8.32 -3.79
C LYS A 18 -1.68 -8.31 -4.08
N ASN A 19 -1.29 -8.26 -5.35
CA ASN A 19 0.11 -8.29 -5.74
C ASN A 19 0.77 -6.95 -5.39
N PHE A 20 0.05 -5.85 -5.60
CA PHE A 20 0.45 -4.53 -5.13
C PHE A 20 0.48 -4.46 -3.59
N ALA A 21 -0.51 -5.05 -2.91
CA ALA A 21 -0.53 -5.09 -1.45
C ALA A 21 0.69 -5.81 -0.87
N GLU A 22 1.09 -6.96 -1.44
CA GLU A 22 2.30 -7.68 -1.04
C GLU A 22 3.57 -6.88 -1.33
N LYS A 23 3.66 -6.25 -2.51
CA LYS A 23 4.77 -5.34 -2.84
C LYS A 23 4.84 -4.18 -1.86
N PHE A 24 3.71 -3.52 -1.58
CA PHE A 24 3.63 -2.40 -0.65
C PHE A 24 3.95 -2.81 0.79
N ALA A 25 3.59 -4.03 1.20
CA ALA A 25 3.95 -4.55 2.51
C ALA A 25 5.46 -4.80 2.65
N LYS A 26 6.12 -5.25 1.58
CA LYS A 26 7.57 -5.48 1.54
C LYS A 26 8.36 -4.17 1.41
N ASP A 27 7.97 -3.34 0.44
CA ASP A 27 8.66 -2.10 0.10
C ASP A 27 7.66 -1.01 -0.31
N PRO A 28 7.03 -0.32 0.67
CA PRO A 28 5.97 0.65 0.41
C PRO A 28 6.49 1.88 -0.33
N THR A 29 7.72 2.29 -0.06
CA THR A 29 8.42 3.39 -0.74
C THR A 29 8.54 3.12 -2.24
N ALA A 30 9.12 1.97 -2.61
CA ALA A 30 9.29 1.59 -4.00
C ALA A 30 7.95 1.37 -4.71
N ALA A 31 6.98 0.73 -4.03
CA ALA A 31 5.65 0.50 -4.60
C ALA A 31 4.91 1.81 -4.93
N VAL A 32 5.05 2.83 -4.07
CA VAL A 32 4.47 4.16 -4.30
C VAL A 32 5.14 4.88 -5.47
N GLU A 33 6.47 4.82 -5.57
CA GLU A 33 7.20 5.39 -6.72
C GLU A 33 6.84 4.69 -8.04
N GLU A 34 6.76 3.35 -8.03
CA GLU A 34 6.40 2.53 -9.20
C GLU A 34 4.96 2.84 -9.66
N LEU A 35 4.01 2.97 -8.72
CA LEU A 35 2.61 3.27 -9.05
C LEU A 35 2.43 4.68 -9.59
N LEU A 36 3.05 5.66 -8.93
CA LEU A 36 2.86 7.06 -9.27
C LEU A 36 3.70 7.51 -10.47
N GLY A 37 4.71 6.72 -10.88
CA GLY A 37 5.60 7.03 -11.99
C GLY A 37 6.40 8.33 -11.80
N VAL A 38 6.48 8.83 -10.56
CA VAL A 38 7.15 10.09 -10.23
C VAL A 38 8.16 9.88 -9.09
N LYS A 39 9.33 10.52 -9.22
CA LYS A 39 10.27 10.64 -8.12
C LYS A 39 9.80 11.75 -7.18
N LEU A 40 9.14 11.35 -6.11
CA LEU A 40 8.79 12.24 -5.02
C LEU A 40 9.98 12.39 -4.06
N PRO A 41 10.09 13.53 -3.35
CA PRO A 41 11.03 13.66 -2.24
C PRO A 41 10.80 12.56 -1.21
N LYS A 42 11.88 12.09 -0.57
CA LYS A 42 11.82 10.99 0.40
C LYS A 42 10.84 11.27 1.55
N ASP A 43 10.83 12.50 2.07
CA ASP A 43 9.89 12.97 3.09
C ASP A 43 8.42 12.88 2.64
N GLU A 44 8.13 13.23 1.38
CA GLU A 44 6.77 13.13 0.86
C GLU A 44 6.32 11.69 0.66
N ILE A 45 7.22 10.82 0.16
CA ILE A 45 6.92 9.39 0.03
C ILE A 45 6.63 8.79 1.40
N GLU A 46 7.44 9.09 2.41
CA GLU A 46 7.21 8.58 3.77
C GLU A 46 5.87 9.06 4.33
N SER A 47 5.51 10.33 4.11
CA SER A 47 4.20 10.87 4.51
C SER A 47 3.04 10.14 3.82
N VAL A 48 3.14 9.94 2.50
CA VAL A 48 2.14 9.20 1.70
C VAL A 48 2.03 7.77 2.19
N VAL A 49 3.16 7.06 2.34
CA VAL A 49 3.22 5.68 2.82
C VAL A 49 2.56 5.56 4.20
N SER A 50 2.87 6.49 5.10
CA SER A 50 2.30 6.49 6.46
C SER A 50 0.79 6.73 6.43
N ALA A 51 0.31 7.68 5.63
CA ALA A 51 -1.10 7.95 5.44
C ALA A 51 -1.86 6.78 4.79
N VAL A 52 -1.24 6.12 3.80
CA VAL A 52 -1.77 4.90 3.17
C VAL A 52 -1.89 3.83 4.24
N LYS A 53 -0.80 3.48 4.94
CA LYS A 53 -0.80 2.48 6.03
C LYS A 53 -1.89 2.72 7.07
N ALA A 54 -2.08 3.98 7.47
CA ALA A 54 -3.14 4.38 8.40
C ALA A 54 -4.55 4.18 7.81
N LYS A 55 -4.75 4.43 6.50
CA LYS A 55 -6.06 4.27 5.82
C LYS A 55 -6.40 2.83 5.47
N VAL A 56 -5.42 2.00 5.15
CA VAL A 56 -5.66 0.59 4.85
C VAL A 56 -5.79 -0.27 6.11
N ASN A 57 -5.40 0.25 7.28
CA ASN A 57 -5.14 -0.52 8.50
C ASN A 57 -4.28 -1.74 8.17
N LEU A 58 -2.98 -1.66 8.46
CA LEU A 58 -2.08 -2.80 8.28
C LEU A 58 -2.63 -4.09 8.93
N ASP A 59 -3.39 -3.97 10.03
CA ASP A 59 -4.10 -5.07 10.68
C ASP A 59 -5.23 -5.69 9.83
N ASP A 60 -5.95 -4.89 9.03
CA ASP A 60 -6.98 -5.39 8.10
C ASP A 60 -6.33 -6.12 6.92
N ILE A 61 -5.21 -5.61 6.40
CA ILE A 61 -4.43 -6.30 5.36
C ILE A 61 -3.80 -7.57 5.92
N GLY A 62 -3.19 -7.51 7.11
CA GLY A 62 -2.56 -8.66 7.76
C GLY A 62 -3.58 -9.74 8.13
N GLY A 63 -4.76 -9.35 8.62
CA GLY A 63 -5.87 -10.24 8.92
C GLY A 63 -6.48 -10.85 7.66
N LYS A 64 -6.72 -10.04 6.62
CA LYS A 64 -7.17 -10.52 5.31
C LYS A 64 -6.07 -11.11 4.44
N LEU A 65 -4.79 -11.08 4.76
CA LEU A 65 -3.76 -11.85 4.04
C LEU A 65 -3.44 -13.13 4.79
N GLY A 66 -3.38 -13.07 6.12
CA GLY A 66 -3.23 -14.22 7.00
C GLY A 66 -4.41 -15.18 6.92
N ALA A 67 -5.65 -14.69 6.84
CA ALA A 67 -6.83 -15.55 6.69
C ALA A 67 -6.82 -16.34 5.38
N LEU A 68 -6.47 -15.73 4.23
CA LEU A 68 -6.46 -16.45 2.95
C LEU A 68 -5.13 -17.15 2.65
N GLY A 69 -4.03 -16.76 3.28
CA GLY A 69 -2.82 -17.57 3.32
C GLY A 69 -2.99 -18.84 4.16
N GLY A 70 -3.74 -18.77 5.26
CA GLY A 70 -4.07 -19.92 6.11
C GLY A 70 -5.12 -20.87 5.50
N LEU A 71 -6.07 -20.33 4.73
CA LEU A 71 -7.13 -21.12 4.08
C LEU A 71 -6.67 -21.85 2.80
N LEU A 72 -5.53 -21.50 2.22
CA LEU A 72 -4.95 -22.19 1.06
C LEU A 72 -4.04 -23.38 1.45
N LYS A 73 -3.91 -23.70 2.75
CA LYS A 73 -3.04 -24.76 3.26
C LYS A 73 -3.78 -25.93 3.94
N LYS A 74 -5.07 -26.13 3.66
CA LYS A 74 -5.82 -27.29 4.20
C LYS A 74 -6.28 -28.23 3.11
#